data_AF-A0A094CN67-F1
#
_entry.id   AF-A0A094CN67-F1
#
_cell.length_a   1.000
_cell.length_b   1.000
_cell.length_c   1.000
_cell.angle_alpha   90.00
_cell.angle_beta   90.00
_cell.angle_gamma   90.00
#
_symmetry.space_group_name_H-M   'P 1'
#
loop_
_entity.id
_entity.type
_entity.pdbx_description
1 polymer ?
#
loop_
_entity_poly.entity_id
_entity_poly.type
_entity_poly.pdbx_seq_one_letter_code
_entity_poly.pdbx_strand_id
1 'polypeptide(L)'
;MHQGVGWGLRNGTEQGWTKHNTFIHFSITIFKVLLRLADQKSVSDVKQQMNQGYELPPPEPLNGFPRVAQKLASDPDKTTTIFRRFDRLSARNLIYLEAELAELEARQDRWDEEDKKSTSEQVRNCHTDWKTFEQLATGRHPNGDPVNPGQAEKLELALKIRSKIKEYHEALAVHQTLLNSKPPAATTIKGMREWFSDTHKPYPAPQLWGASEKRLEDPYDLVALRVPADQDRLSEFILNYFGGFFPVSVFLLERSFHFLKLSFNLLLPSNVPSTYSYL
;
A
#
# COMPACT_ATOMS: atom_id res chain seq x y z
N MET A 1 79.90 65.00 -45.52
CA MET A 1 79.37 64.21 -44.39
C MET A 1 78.71 62.95 -44.96
N HIS A 2 79.24 61.76 -44.59
CA HIS A 2 78.75 60.36 -44.71
C HIS A 2 78.03 59.91 -46.01
N GLN A 3 78.55 59.02 -46.88
CA GLN A 3 78.94 57.59 -46.82
C GLN A 3 77.83 56.57 -46.42
N GLY A 4 77.54 55.61 -47.33
CA GLY A 4 77.39 54.18 -46.99
C GLY A 4 76.23 53.40 -47.67
N VAL A 5 76.44 52.57 -48.72
CA VAL A 5 76.66 51.08 -48.82
C VAL A 5 75.40 50.17 -48.68
N GLY A 6 75.10 49.34 -49.70
CA GLY A 6 75.10 47.85 -49.54
C GLY A 6 73.84 46.97 -49.74
N TRP A 7 73.91 46.11 -50.77
CA TRP A 7 73.58 44.64 -50.84
C TRP A 7 72.14 44.06 -51.02
N GLY A 8 71.85 43.60 -52.25
CA GLY A 8 71.67 42.21 -52.76
C GLY A 8 70.89 41.07 -52.05
N LEU A 9 70.12 40.29 -52.86
CA LEU A 9 69.85 38.81 -52.92
C LEU A 9 68.39 38.57 -53.41
N ARG A 10 67.99 37.92 -54.53
CA ARG A 10 68.29 36.69 -55.31
C ARG A 10 67.63 35.37 -54.81
N ASN A 11 66.51 35.03 -55.47
CA ASN A 11 65.98 33.75 -56.02
C ASN A 11 65.82 32.41 -55.24
N GLY A 12 64.66 31.77 -55.49
CA GLY A 12 64.47 30.30 -55.69
C GLY A 12 63.57 29.61 -54.65
N THR A 13 62.73 28.60 -54.91
CA THR A 13 62.29 27.83 -56.10
C THR A 13 61.10 26.96 -55.64
N GLU A 14 60.09 26.77 -56.49
CA GLU A 14 58.91 25.92 -56.27
C GLU A 14 59.19 24.44 -56.59
N GLN A 15 59.05 23.53 -55.61
CA GLN A 15 58.71 22.10 -55.81
C GLN A 15 58.03 21.55 -54.55
N GLY A 16 56.69 21.44 -54.53
CA GLY A 16 55.97 21.00 -53.33
C GLY A 16 54.50 20.60 -53.46
N TRP A 17 53.95 20.39 -54.67
CA TRP A 17 52.48 20.33 -54.87
C TRP A 17 51.93 19.03 -55.52
N THR A 18 52.55 17.87 -55.30
CA THR A 18 51.96 16.59 -55.79
C THR A 18 51.86 15.47 -54.75
N LYS A 19 52.54 15.56 -53.60
CA LYS A 19 52.42 14.54 -52.52
C LYS A 19 51.34 14.86 -51.47
N HIS A 20 50.93 16.12 -51.34
CA HIS A 20 49.91 16.53 -50.36
C HIS A 20 48.48 16.14 -50.77
N ASN A 21 48.17 16.09 -52.07
CA ASN A 21 46.79 15.92 -52.53
C ASN A 21 46.27 14.48 -52.39
N THR A 22 47.14 13.47 -52.56
CA THR A 22 46.80 12.05 -52.39
C THR A 22 46.60 11.66 -50.93
N PHE A 23 47.35 12.27 -50.00
CA PHE A 23 47.25 12.02 -48.56
C PHE A 23 45.96 12.58 -47.96
N ILE A 24 45.53 13.75 -48.46
CA ILE A 24 44.26 14.39 -48.06
C ILE A 24 43.07 13.57 -48.55
N HIS A 25 43.08 13.12 -49.81
CA HIS A 25 42.02 12.27 -50.36
C HIS A 25 41.89 10.91 -49.65
N PHE A 26 43.01 10.29 -49.27
CA PHE A 26 43.00 9.02 -48.52
C PHE A 26 42.42 9.20 -47.12
N SER A 27 42.78 10.29 -46.43
CA SER A 27 42.26 10.62 -45.09
C SER A 27 40.76 10.90 -45.09
N ILE A 28 40.24 11.63 -46.09
CA ILE A 28 38.80 11.91 -46.23
C ILE A 28 38.02 10.61 -46.51
N THR A 29 38.59 9.69 -47.29
CA THR A 29 37.95 8.41 -47.61
C THR A 29 37.85 7.52 -46.37
N ILE A 30 38.94 7.41 -45.60
CA ILE A 30 38.94 6.67 -44.31
C ILE A 30 37.95 7.30 -43.33
N PHE A 31 37.90 8.63 -43.23
CA PHE A 31 36.95 9.32 -42.35
C PHE A 31 35.49 9.09 -42.76
N LYS A 32 35.19 9.06 -44.06
CA LYS A 32 33.85 8.71 -44.57
C LYS A 32 33.48 7.25 -44.31
N VAL A 33 34.43 6.33 -44.39
CA VAL A 33 34.22 4.91 -44.05
C VAL A 33 34.01 4.74 -42.54
N LEU A 34 34.81 5.41 -41.71
CA LEU A 34 34.64 5.41 -40.25
C LEU A 34 33.32 6.04 -39.82
N LEU A 35 32.87 7.12 -40.47
CA LEU A 35 31.55 7.70 -40.24
C LEU A 35 30.42 6.73 -40.64
N ARG A 36 30.53 6.03 -41.78
CA ARG A 36 29.54 5.01 -42.18
C ARG A 36 29.52 3.80 -41.24
N LEU A 37 30.67 3.38 -40.73
CA LEU A 37 30.78 2.27 -39.78
C LEU A 37 30.27 2.66 -38.39
N ALA A 38 30.49 3.90 -37.95
CA ALA A 38 29.91 4.44 -36.72
C ALA A 38 28.38 4.56 -36.83
N ASP A 39 27.89 4.98 -37.99
CA ASP A 39 26.45 5.08 -38.26
C ASP A 39 25.80 3.69 -38.33
N GLN A 40 26.41 2.72 -39.01
CA GLN A 40 25.95 1.33 -39.03
C GLN A 40 25.99 0.66 -37.66
N LYS A 41 27.03 0.93 -36.86
CA LYS A 41 27.11 0.43 -35.48
C LYS A 41 26.02 1.04 -34.61
N SER A 42 25.73 2.34 -34.76
CA SER A 42 24.60 2.99 -34.08
C SER A 42 23.26 2.39 -34.49
N VAL A 43 23.07 2.06 -35.77
CA VAL A 43 21.84 1.46 -36.29
C VAL A 43 21.71 -0.01 -35.84
N SER A 44 22.79 -0.77 -35.75
CA SER A 44 22.76 -2.14 -35.19
C SER A 44 22.54 -2.13 -33.69
N ASP A 45 23.13 -1.19 -32.96
CA ASP A 45 22.95 -1.02 -31.51
C ASP A 45 21.52 -0.57 -31.17
N VAL A 46 20.92 0.32 -32.00
CA VAL A 46 19.51 0.71 -31.90
C VAL A 46 18.58 -0.46 -32.23
N LYS A 47 18.88 -1.25 -33.28
CA LYS A 47 18.11 -2.46 -33.61
C LYS A 47 18.22 -3.55 -32.54
N GLN A 48 19.37 -3.63 -31.85
CA GLN A 48 19.59 -4.58 -30.76
C GLN A 48 18.92 -4.11 -29.45
N GLN A 49 18.84 -2.80 -29.20
CA GLN A 49 18.03 -2.22 -28.12
C GLN A 49 16.52 -2.34 -28.37
N MET A 50 16.07 -2.25 -29.62
CA MET A 50 14.65 -2.46 -29.97
C MET A 50 14.17 -3.91 -29.81
N ASN A 51 15.10 -4.88 -29.76
CA ASN A 51 14.82 -6.31 -29.56
C ASN A 51 14.96 -6.78 -28.09
N GLN A 52 15.36 -5.91 -27.17
CA GLN A 52 15.16 -6.16 -25.75
C GLN A 52 13.69 -5.86 -25.46
N GLY A 53 12.88 -6.92 -25.36
CA GLY A 53 11.45 -6.86 -25.14
C GLY A 53 11.10 -5.83 -24.06
N TYR A 54 10.51 -4.73 -24.48
CA TYR A 54 9.86 -3.80 -23.58
C TYR A 54 8.68 -4.57 -22.98
N GLU A 55 8.88 -5.19 -21.82
CA GLU A 55 7.76 -5.57 -20.96
C GLU A 55 6.99 -4.27 -20.72
N LEU A 56 5.87 -4.13 -21.42
CA LEU A 56 4.96 -3.01 -21.21
C LEU A 56 4.61 -3.04 -19.72
N PRO A 57 4.72 -1.90 -19.02
CA PRO A 57 4.26 -1.83 -17.64
C PRO A 57 2.82 -2.38 -17.62
N PRO A 58 2.49 -3.23 -16.63
CA PRO A 58 1.19 -3.86 -16.58
C PRO A 58 0.11 -2.79 -16.78
N PRO A 59 -0.90 -3.06 -17.63
CA PRO A 59 -1.88 -2.06 -18.02
C PRO A 59 -2.47 -1.41 -16.77
N GLU A 60 -2.57 -0.08 -16.79
CA GLU A 60 -3.17 0.64 -15.67
C GLU A 60 -4.58 0.08 -15.41
N PRO A 61 -4.92 -0.20 -14.15
CA PRO A 61 -6.23 -0.72 -13.82
C PRO A 61 -7.30 0.32 -14.16
N LEU A 62 -8.49 -0.21 -14.46
CA LEU A 62 -9.69 0.58 -14.64
C LEU A 62 -9.92 1.51 -13.43
N ASN A 63 -10.38 2.73 -13.71
CA ASN A 63 -10.81 3.68 -12.68
C ASN A 63 -11.86 3.05 -11.76
N GLY A 64 -11.97 3.56 -10.53
CA GLY A 64 -12.88 3.00 -9.53
C GLY A 64 -12.19 2.02 -8.59
N PHE A 65 -12.94 1.00 -8.18
CA PHE A 65 -12.47 -0.02 -7.24
C PHE A 65 -11.17 -0.72 -7.67
N PRO A 66 -10.96 -1.11 -8.95
CA PRO A 66 -9.71 -1.79 -9.34
C PRO A 66 -8.47 -0.92 -9.11
N ARG A 67 -8.52 0.36 -9.50
CA ARG A 67 -7.43 1.32 -9.27
C ARG A 67 -7.19 1.60 -7.79
N VAL A 68 -8.24 1.71 -6.98
CA VAL A 68 -8.10 1.87 -5.52
C VAL A 68 -7.49 0.63 -4.89
N ALA A 69 -7.95 -0.56 -5.24
CA ALA A 69 -7.38 -1.82 -4.75
C ALA A 69 -5.90 -1.95 -5.12
N GLN A 70 -5.54 -1.66 -6.38
CA GLN A 70 -4.15 -1.70 -6.81
C GLN A 70 -3.29 -0.70 -6.03
N LYS A 71 -3.77 0.54 -5.81
CA LYS A 71 -3.03 1.53 -5.02
C LYS A 71 -2.76 1.03 -3.60
N LEU A 72 -3.77 0.51 -2.92
CA LEU A 72 -3.64 -0.05 -1.56
C LEU A 72 -2.69 -1.26 -1.53
N ALA A 73 -2.68 -2.08 -2.57
CA ALA A 73 -1.83 -3.26 -2.67
C ALA A 73 -0.38 -2.94 -3.05
N SER A 74 -0.15 -1.87 -3.82
CA SER A 74 1.15 -1.49 -4.37
C SER A 74 2.17 -1.02 -3.32
N ASP A 75 1.70 -0.54 -2.18
CA ASP A 75 2.54 -0.06 -1.10
C ASP A 75 3.26 -1.24 -0.41
N PRO A 76 4.61 -1.32 -0.46
CA PRO A 76 5.36 -2.39 0.18
C PRO A 76 5.19 -2.40 1.70
N ASP A 77 5.14 -1.22 2.32
CA ASP A 77 5.07 -1.05 3.78
C ASP A 77 3.62 -1.14 4.30
N LYS A 78 2.65 -1.19 3.39
CA LYS A 78 1.20 -1.24 3.66
C LYS A 78 0.67 -0.09 4.53
N THR A 79 1.41 1.02 4.63
CA THR A 79 0.99 2.26 5.30
C THR A 79 -0.30 2.83 4.74
N THR A 80 -0.55 2.61 3.45
CA THR A 80 -1.73 3.09 2.72
C THR A 80 -2.97 2.24 2.93
N THR A 81 -2.90 1.11 3.66
CA THR A 81 -4.05 0.20 3.94
C THR A 81 -5.06 0.82 4.91
N ILE A 82 -5.64 1.94 4.49
CA ILE A 82 -6.53 2.80 5.25
C ILE A 82 -7.98 2.51 4.89
N PHE A 83 -8.77 2.22 5.91
CA PHE A 83 -10.20 1.94 5.83
C PHE A 83 -10.95 2.77 6.87
N ARG A 84 -12.26 2.89 6.66
CA ARG A 84 -13.15 3.47 7.67
C ARG A 84 -13.46 2.44 8.75
N ARG A 85 -13.49 2.87 10.01
CA ARG A 85 -13.96 2.07 11.14
C ARG A 85 -15.49 2.03 11.23
N PHE A 86 -16.14 3.05 10.65
CA PHE A 86 -17.57 3.27 10.72
C PHE A 86 -18.08 3.43 12.16
N ASP A 87 -17.36 4.20 12.99
CA ASP A 87 -17.59 4.27 14.44
C ASP A 87 -19.07 4.54 14.80
N ARG A 88 -19.68 5.54 14.15
CA ARG A 88 -21.10 5.87 14.38
C ARG A 88 -22.05 4.73 14.01
N LEU A 89 -21.77 4.01 12.92
CA LEU A 89 -22.62 2.90 12.46
C LEU A 89 -22.43 1.67 13.35
N SER A 90 -21.18 1.37 13.73
CA SER A 90 -20.82 0.30 14.65
C SER A 90 -21.44 0.51 16.03
N ALA A 91 -21.35 1.73 16.58
CA ALA A 91 -22.01 2.08 17.85
C ALA A 91 -23.53 1.91 17.77
N ARG A 92 -24.16 2.33 16.67
CA ARG A 92 -25.60 2.12 16.45
C ARG A 92 -25.95 0.63 16.41
N ASN A 93 -25.13 -0.20 15.78
CA ASN A 93 -25.33 -1.65 15.76
C ASN A 93 -25.23 -2.27 17.17
N LEU A 94 -24.24 -1.86 17.96
CA LEU A 94 -24.11 -2.33 19.35
C LEU A 94 -25.32 -1.95 20.20
N ILE A 95 -25.80 -0.71 20.08
CA ILE A 95 -27.00 -0.25 20.80
C ILE A 95 -28.24 -1.05 20.38
N TYR A 96 -28.36 -1.45 19.11
CA TYR A 96 -29.46 -2.32 18.67
C TYR A 96 -29.39 -3.72 19.27
N LEU A 97 -28.19 -4.30 19.36
CA LEU A 97 -28.00 -5.61 19.99
C LEU A 97 -28.27 -5.55 21.50
N GLU A 98 -27.83 -4.48 22.17
CA GLU A 98 -28.12 -4.23 23.59
C GLU A 98 -29.63 -4.09 23.84
N ALA A 99 -30.32 -3.29 23.03
CA ALA A 99 -31.77 -3.12 23.14
C ALA A 99 -32.53 -4.43 22.86
N GLU A 100 -32.14 -5.21 21.84
CA GLU A 100 -32.75 -6.51 21.57
C GLU A 100 -32.54 -7.48 22.74
N LEU A 101 -31.34 -7.51 23.33
CA LEU A 101 -31.05 -8.35 24.50
C LEU A 101 -31.84 -7.93 25.73
N ALA A 102 -31.95 -6.63 26.01
CA ALA A 102 -32.73 -6.10 27.13
C ALA A 102 -34.22 -6.49 27.04
N GLU A 103 -34.81 -6.47 25.84
CA GLU A 103 -36.19 -6.92 25.63
C GLU A 103 -36.36 -8.43 25.85
N LEU A 104 -35.37 -9.24 25.45
CA LEU A 104 -35.40 -10.68 25.67
C LEU A 104 -35.19 -11.04 27.15
N GLU A 105 -34.28 -10.35 27.83
CA GLU A 105 -34.04 -10.45 29.28
C GLU A 105 -35.31 -10.10 30.05
N ALA A 106 -35.92 -8.95 29.76
CA ALA A 106 -37.17 -8.54 30.39
C ALA A 106 -38.30 -9.55 30.15
N ARG A 107 -38.34 -10.23 29.00
CA ARG A 107 -39.31 -11.31 28.74
C ARG A 107 -39.01 -12.55 29.58
N GLN A 108 -37.74 -12.93 29.71
CA GLN A 108 -37.33 -14.05 30.56
C GLN A 108 -37.69 -13.78 32.03
N ASP A 109 -37.37 -12.59 32.53
CA ASP A 109 -37.67 -12.18 33.91
C ASP A 109 -39.17 -12.22 34.24
N ARG A 110 -40.02 -11.81 33.28
CA ARG A 110 -41.48 -11.91 33.44
C ARG A 110 -41.93 -13.35 33.61
N TRP A 111 -41.40 -14.28 32.81
CA TRP A 111 -41.71 -15.70 32.93
C TRP A 111 -41.18 -16.32 34.21
N ASP A 112 -39.98 -15.93 34.64
CA ASP A 112 -39.41 -16.38 35.91
C ASP A 112 -40.27 -15.88 37.09
N GLU A 113 -40.82 -14.67 37.01
CA GLU A 113 -41.73 -14.13 38.03
C GLU A 113 -43.12 -14.80 38.02
N GLU A 114 -43.63 -15.19 36.85
CA GLU A 114 -44.84 -16.02 36.73
C GLU A 114 -44.63 -17.41 37.33
N ASP A 115 -43.49 -18.04 37.03
CA ASP A 115 -43.16 -19.38 37.52
C ASP A 115 -42.91 -19.41 39.02
N LYS A 116 -42.35 -18.35 39.62
CA LYS A 116 -42.23 -18.21 41.09
C LYS A 116 -43.57 -18.34 41.81
N LYS A 117 -44.67 -17.95 41.16
CA LYS A 117 -46.03 -18.02 41.72
C LYS A 117 -46.67 -19.40 41.53
N SER A 118 -46.05 -20.27 40.73
CA SER A 118 -46.56 -21.60 40.44
C SER A 118 -46.32 -22.56 41.60
N THR A 119 -47.35 -23.31 41.98
CA THR A 119 -47.25 -24.42 42.95
C THR A 119 -46.86 -25.75 42.27
N SER A 120 -46.72 -25.76 40.94
CA SER A 120 -46.42 -26.99 40.19
C SER A 120 -45.00 -27.48 40.44
N GLU A 121 -44.88 -28.73 40.90
CA GLU A 121 -43.60 -29.43 41.05
C GLU A 121 -42.86 -29.58 39.72
N GLN A 122 -43.59 -29.74 38.61
CA GLN A 122 -43.01 -29.84 37.27
C GLN A 122 -42.30 -28.54 36.88
N VAL A 123 -42.91 -27.39 37.13
CA VAL A 123 -42.30 -26.07 36.88
C VAL A 123 -41.01 -25.95 37.69
N ARG A 124 -41.05 -26.28 38.99
CA ARG A 124 -39.87 -26.26 39.86
C ARG A 124 -38.73 -27.17 39.36
N ASN A 125 -39.07 -28.36 38.87
CA ASN A 125 -38.08 -29.30 38.33
C ASN A 125 -37.46 -28.79 37.02
N CYS A 126 -38.21 -28.12 36.15
CA CYS A 126 -37.69 -27.47 34.95
C CYS A 126 -36.63 -26.38 35.24
N HIS A 127 -36.75 -25.64 36.34
CA HIS A 127 -35.74 -24.64 36.72
C HIS A 127 -34.46 -25.25 37.31
N THR A 128 -34.51 -26.51 37.78
CA THR A 128 -33.41 -27.14 38.51
C THR A 128 -32.60 -28.10 37.63
N ASP A 129 -33.27 -28.85 36.74
CA ASP A 129 -32.65 -29.85 35.89
C ASP A 129 -32.86 -29.55 34.40
N TRP A 130 -31.74 -29.34 33.69
CA TRP A 130 -31.74 -29.10 32.25
C TRP A 130 -32.38 -30.25 31.47
N LYS A 131 -32.12 -31.50 31.87
CA LYS A 131 -32.63 -32.67 31.15
C LYS A 131 -34.16 -32.71 31.21
N THR A 132 -34.73 -32.48 32.39
CA THR A 132 -36.18 -32.38 32.58
C THR A 132 -36.78 -31.21 31.78
N PHE A 133 -36.14 -30.04 31.79
CA PHE A 133 -36.57 -28.89 30.99
C PHE A 133 -36.59 -29.19 29.49
N GLU A 134 -35.48 -29.70 28.96
CA GLU A 134 -35.33 -30.02 27.55
C GLU A 134 -36.36 -31.07 27.10
N GLN A 135 -36.55 -32.14 27.87
CA GLN A 135 -37.53 -33.18 27.56
C GLN A 135 -38.96 -32.63 27.48
N LEU A 136 -39.35 -31.78 28.44
CA LEU A 136 -40.70 -31.20 28.48
C LEU A 136 -40.92 -30.15 27.38
N ALA A 137 -39.89 -29.39 27.03
CA ALA A 137 -39.94 -28.37 25.98
C ALA A 137 -39.89 -28.95 24.56
N THR A 138 -39.15 -30.06 24.36
CA THR A 138 -39.02 -30.72 23.05
C THR A 138 -40.07 -31.80 22.81
N GLY A 139 -40.81 -32.22 23.83
CA GLY A 139 -41.93 -33.16 23.70
C GLY A 139 -42.91 -32.71 22.61
N ARG A 140 -43.23 -33.60 21.68
CA ARG A 140 -44.19 -33.38 20.60
C ARG A 140 -45.26 -34.48 20.60
N HIS A 141 -46.50 -34.08 20.35
CA HIS A 141 -47.58 -35.00 20.05
C HIS A 141 -47.40 -35.58 18.63
N PRO A 142 -48.06 -36.71 18.29
CA PRO A 142 -47.97 -37.32 16.95
C PRO A 142 -48.40 -36.39 15.81
N ASN A 143 -49.20 -35.37 16.10
CA ASN A 143 -49.64 -34.33 15.16
C ASN A 143 -48.62 -33.19 14.98
N GLY A 144 -47.50 -33.19 15.72
CA GLY A 144 -46.45 -32.18 15.65
C GLY A 144 -46.57 -31.05 16.68
N ASP A 145 -47.67 -30.98 17.45
CA ASP A 145 -47.87 -29.92 18.43
C ASP A 145 -47.00 -30.12 19.68
N PRO A 146 -46.49 -29.03 20.30
CA PRO A 146 -45.74 -29.12 21.55
C PRO A 146 -46.61 -29.66 22.68
N VAL A 147 -46.10 -30.69 23.40
CA VAL A 147 -46.78 -31.27 24.57
C VAL A 147 -46.92 -30.23 25.69
N ASN A 148 -45.90 -29.39 25.86
CA ASN A 148 -45.93 -28.25 26.77
C ASN A 148 -45.56 -26.97 26.00
N PRO A 149 -46.54 -26.23 25.46
CA PRO A 149 -46.27 -25.03 24.66
C PRO A 149 -45.48 -23.98 25.45
N GLY A 150 -45.82 -23.75 26.74
CA GLY A 150 -45.10 -22.78 27.57
C GLY A 150 -43.62 -23.13 27.80
N GLN A 151 -43.28 -24.41 27.94
CA GLN A 151 -41.88 -24.84 28.08
C GLN A 151 -41.13 -24.78 26.75
N ALA A 152 -41.82 -25.10 25.65
CA ALA A 152 -41.27 -24.95 24.30
C ALA A 152 -40.89 -23.49 23.99
N GLU A 153 -41.78 -22.54 24.29
CA GLU A 153 -41.51 -21.11 24.12
C GLU A 153 -40.36 -20.61 25.01
N LYS A 154 -40.26 -21.10 26.25
CA LYS A 154 -39.14 -20.80 27.16
C LYS A 154 -37.81 -21.28 26.61
N LEU A 155 -37.77 -22.50 26.07
CA LEU A 155 -36.57 -23.03 25.44
C LEU A 155 -36.19 -22.22 24.20
N GLU A 156 -37.16 -21.86 23.36
CA GLU A 156 -36.92 -21.01 22.18
C GLU A 156 -36.31 -19.66 22.58
N LEU A 157 -36.88 -19.00 23.60
CA LEU A 157 -36.36 -17.74 24.11
C LEU A 157 -34.92 -17.90 24.61
N ALA A 158 -34.64 -18.93 25.41
CA ALA A 158 -33.30 -19.20 25.93
C ALA A 158 -32.28 -19.42 24.81
N LEU A 159 -32.64 -20.15 23.75
CA LEU A 159 -31.78 -20.35 22.59
C LEU A 159 -31.57 -19.04 21.81
N LYS A 160 -32.61 -18.22 21.66
CA LYS A 160 -32.51 -16.90 21.03
C LYS A 160 -31.56 -15.99 21.81
N ILE A 161 -31.69 -15.93 23.13
CA ILE A 161 -30.79 -15.16 24.01
C ILE A 161 -29.35 -15.64 23.85
N ARG A 162 -29.09 -16.96 23.90
CA ARG A 162 -27.73 -17.52 23.71
C ARG A 162 -27.13 -17.09 22.38
N SER A 163 -27.90 -17.13 21.30
CA SER A 163 -27.44 -16.68 19.98
C SER A 163 -27.14 -15.19 19.97
N LYS A 164 -28.00 -14.37 20.58
CA LYS A 164 -27.87 -12.91 20.58
C LYS A 164 -26.75 -12.40 21.46
N ILE A 165 -26.52 -13.03 22.61
CA ILE A 165 -25.37 -12.74 23.47
C ILE A 165 -24.07 -13.01 22.72
N LYS A 166 -24.00 -14.12 21.98
CA LYS A 166 -22.83 -14.44 21.15
C LYS A 166 -22.58 -13.36 20.09
N GLU A 167 -23.61 -12.99 19.33
CA GLU A 167 -23.52 -11.93 18.31
C GLU A 167 -23.08 -10.60 18.91
N TYR A 168 -23.64 -10.22 20.06
CA TYR A 168 -23.28 -9.01 20.78
C TYR A 168 -21.81 -9.01 21.26
N HIS A 169 -21.37 -10.09 21.91
CA HIS A 169 -20.00 -10.20 22.41
C HIS A 169 -18.96 -10.22 21.28
N GLU A 170 -19.26 -10.90 20.17
CA GLU A 170 -18.40 -10.91 18.98
C GLU A 170 -18.29 -9.50 18.37
N ALA A 171 -19.43 -8.81 18.21
CA ALA A 171 -19.44 -7.43 17.71
C ALA A 171 -18.68 -6.47 18.63
N LEU A 172 -18.85 -6.60 19.95
CA LEU A 172 -18.19 -5.77 20.95
C LEU A 172 -16.67 -5.98 20.94
N ALA A 173 -16.21 -7.24 20.88
CA ALA A 173 -14.79 -7.57 20.82
C ALA A 173 -14.13 -6.99 19.56
N VAL A 174 -14.76 -7.16 18.39
CA VAL A 174 -14.27 -6.58 17.14
C VAL A 174 -14.21 -5.05 17.22
N HIS A 175 -15.25 -4.41 17.74
CA HIS A 175 -15.28 -2.96 17.86
C HIS A 175 -14.22 -2.43 18.84
N GLN A 176 -14.01 -3.13 19.97
CA GLN A 176 -12.94 -2.81 20.91
C GLN A 176 -11.55 -2.91 20.25
N THR A 177 -11.30 -3.93 19.42
CA THR A 177 -10.05 -4.03 18.66
C THR A 177 -9.87 -2.85 17.70
N LEU A 178 -10.94 -2.43 17.01
CA LEU A 178 -10.89 -1.27 16.11
C LEU A 178 -10.65 0.05 16.85
N LEU A 179 -11.26 0.26 18.01
CA LEU A 179 -11.07 1.47 18.81
C LEU A 179 -9.65 1.57 19.40
N ASN A 180 -9.05 0.45 19.78
CA ASN A 180 -7.68 0.39 20.28
C ASN A 180 -6.60 0.35 19.19
N SER A 181 -7.00 0.29 17.91
CA SER A 181 -6.07 0.32 16.79
C SER A 181 -5.43 1.70 16.65
N LYS A 182 -4.16 1.72 16.20
CA LYS A 182 -3.44 2.98 15.98
C LYS A 182 -4.05 3.74 14.79
N PRO A 183 -4.27 5.06 14.92
CA PRO A 183 -4.69 5.87 13.78
C PRO A 183 -3.60 5.91 12.71
N PRO A 184 -3.97 6.05 11.42
CA PRO A 184 -3.00 6.28 10.36
C PRO A 184 -2.25 7.61 10.57
N ALA A 185 -0.98 7.66 10.14
CA ALA A 185 -0.19 8.88 10.18
C ALA A 185 -0.83 10.00 9.34
N ALA A 186 -0.85 11.22 9.86
CA ALA A 186 -1.52 12.36 9.22
C ALA A 186 -0.98 12.65 7.80
N THR A 187 0.33 12.47 7.59
CA THR A 187 0.99 12.60 6.28
C THR A 187 0.47 11.57 5.27
N THR A 188 0.32 10.32 5.70
CA THR A 188 -0.23 9.24 4.87
C THR A 188 -1.70 9.49 4.53
N ILE A 189 -2.50 9.96 5.48
CA ILE A 189 -3.91 10.34 5.22
C ILE A 189 -3.97 11.44 4.16
N LYS A 190 -3.16 12.50 4.33
CA LYS A 190 -3.08 13.63 3.38
C LYS A 190 -2.72 13.15 1.98
N GLY A 191 -1.62 12.40 1.83
CA GLY A 191 -1.18 11.89 0.53
C GLY A 191 -2.21 10.97 -0.13
N MET A 192 -2.88 10.11 0.65
CA MET A 192 -3.94 9.26 0.12
C MET A 192 -5.18 10.05 -0.28
N ARG A 193 -5.53 11.13 0.44
CA ARG A 193 -6.66 12.01 0.10
C ARG A 193 -6.41 12.80 -1.19
N GLU A 194 -5.22 13.34 -1.36
CA GLU A 194 -4.80 14.08 -2.56
C GLU A 194 -4.80 13.18 -3.80
N TRP A 195 -4.22 11.98 -3.67
CA TRP A 195 -4.26 10.96 -4.73
C TRP A 195 -5.71 10.52 -5.02
N PHE A 196 -6.52 10.29 -3.99
CA PHE A 196 -7.89 9.80 -4.15
C PHE A 196 -8.79 10.84 -4.84
N SER A 197 -8.62 12.12 -4.54
CA SER A 197 -9.43 13.20 -5.12
C SER A 197 -8.87 13.73 -6.43
N ASP A 198 -7.74 13.17 -6.90
CA ASP A 198 -7.04 13.56 -8.12
C ASP A 198 -6.78 15.09 -8.19
N THR A 199 -6.39 15.68 -7.05
CA THR A 199 -6.29 17.14 -6.87
C THR A 199 -5.28 17.83 -7.77
N HIS A 200 -4.41 17.06 -8.41
CA HIS A 200 -3.35 17.55 -9.29
C HIS A 200 -3.80 17.69 -10.75
N LYS A 201 -5.03 17.27 -11.08
CA LYS A 201 -5.60 17.42 -12.43
C LYS A 201 -6.44 18.68 -12.58
N PRO A 202 -6.54 19.24 -13.80
CA PRO A 202 -7.39 20.41 -14.08
C PRO A 202 -8.87 20.19 -13.73
N TYR A 203 -9.32 18.94 -13.81
CA TYR A 203 -10.67 18.51 -13.46
C TYR A 203 -10.55 17.40 -12.41
N PRO A 204 -10.48 17.75 -11.11
CA PRO A 204 -10.37 16.77 -10.05
C PRO A 204 -11.63 15.93 -10.00
N ALA A 205 -11.45 14.61 -9.97
CA ALA A 205 -12.53 13.66 -9.82
C ALA A 205 -12.09 12.57 -8.84
N PRO A 206 -12.89 12.28 -7.81
CA PRO A 206 -12.55 11.25 -6.85
C PRO A 206 -12.53 9.87 -7.51
N GLN A 207 -11.64 8.99 -7.04
CA GLN A 207 -11.53 7.63 -7.58
C GLN A 207 -12.81 6.81 -7.38
N LEU A 208 -13.61 7.10 -6.34
CA LEU A 208 -14.93 6.49 -6.10
C LEU A 208 -15.97 7.59 -5.93
N TRP A 209 -17.20 7.31 -6.37
CA TRP A 209 -18.31 8.28 -6.39
C TRP A 209 -19.39 7.94 -5.35
N GLY A 210 -20.38 8.83 -5.22
CA GLY A 210 -21.51 8.65 -4.31
C GLY A 210 -21.09 8.67 -2.85
N ALA A 211 -21.65 7.78 -2.03
CA ALA A 211 -21.32 7.72 -0.60
C ALA A 211 -19.84 7.38 -0.31
N SER A 212 -19.12 6.79 -1.27
CA SER A 212 -17.71 6.40 -1.14
C SER A 212 -16.72 7.51 -1.50
N GLU A 213 -17.18 8.62 -2.08
CA GLU A 213 -16.36 9.81 -2.34
C GLU A 213 -15.72 10.33 -1.05
N LYS A 214 -16.48 10.26 0.04
CA LYS A 214 -16.11 10.84 1.33
C LYS A 214 -15.29 9.90 2.21
N ARG A 215 -14.77 8.79 1.67
CA ARG A 215 -14.22 7.69 2.52
C ARG A 215 -13.02 8.11 3.37
N LEU A 216 -12.28 9.13 2.93
CA LEU A 216 -11.07 9.63 3.59
C LEU A 216 -11.26 11.03 4.21
N GLU A 217 -12.50 11.53 4.34
CA GLU A 217 -12.76 12.89 4.84
C GLU A 217 -12.51 13.02 6.35
N ASP A 218 -13.10 12.13 7.15
CA ASP A 218 -13.00 12.17 8.61
C ASP A 218 -11.74 11.40 9.07
N PRO A 219 -10.69 12.07 9.59
CA PRO A 219 -9.47 11.40 10.04
C PRO A 219 -9.68 10.57 11.31
N TYR A 220 -10.73 10.83 12.10
CA TYR A 220 -11.01 10.13 13.35
C TYR A 220 -11.74 8.80 13.12
N ASP A 221 -12.43 8.64 11.99
CA ASP A 221 -13.12 7.41 11.57
C ASP A 221 -12.23 6.49 10.72
N LEU A 222 -10.90 6.68 10.73
CA LEU A 222 -9.95 5.89 9.93
C LEU A 222 -9.11 4.93 10.77
N VAL A 223 -8.83 3.77 10.19
CA VAL A 223 -7.90 2.76 10.71
C VAL A 223 -6.91 2.36 9.63
N ALA A 224 -5.65 2.17 10.01
CA ALA A 224 -4.65 1.51 9.19
C ALA A 224 -4.52 0.04 9.63
N LEU A 225 -4.58 -0.90 8.69
CA LEU A 225 -4.39 -2.33 9.01
C LEU A 225 -2.96 -2.65 9.43
N ARG A 226 -1.99 -1.83 8.98
CA ARG A 226 -0.60 -1.88 9.41
C ARG A 226 -0.10 -0.48 9.70
N VAL A 227 0.41 -0.30 10.92
CA VAL A 227 1.21 0.88 11.29
C VAL A 227 2.64 0.39 11.47
N PRO A 228 3.62 0.83 10.64
CA PRO A 228 5.01 0.43 10.79
C PRO A 228 5.51 0.69 12.21
N ALA A 229 6.28 -0.25 12.76
CA ALA A 229 6.84 -0.12 14.10
C ALA A 229 7.83 1.06 14.22
N ASP A 230 8.45 1.46 13.10
CA ASP A 230 9.58 2.39 13.05
C ASP A 230 9.20 3.84 12.72
N GLN A 231 7.96 4.26 13.01
CA GLN A 231 7.65 5.70 13.05
C GLN A 231 8.24 6.32 14.32
N ASP A 232 9.57 6.34 14.41
CA ASP A 232 10.29 7.12 15.39
C ASP A 232 9.98 8.60 15.18
N ARG A 233 10.02 9.38 16.27
CA ARG A 233 9.73 10.83 16.27
C ARG A 233 10.54 11.60 15.21
N LEU A 234 11.72 11.08 14.84
CA LEU A 234 12.55 11.62 13.77
C LEU A 234 11.98 11.33 12.37
N SER A 235 11.50 10.11 12.13
CA SER A 235 10.82 9.74 10.88
C SER A 235 9.54 10.55 10.70
N GLU A 236 8.78 10.78 11.78
CA GLU A 236 7.60 11.65 11.77
C GLU A 236 7.98 13.11 11.46
N PHE A 237 9.07 13.63 12.04
CA PHE A 237 9.61 14.95 11.74
C PHE A 237 10.04 15.07 10.27
N ILE A 238 10.78 14.09 9.74
CA ILE A 238 11.23 14.09 8.35
C ILE A 238 10.04 13.99 7.39
N LEU A 239 9.05 13.15 7.66
CA LEU A 239 7.85 13.07 6.83
C LEU A 239 7.01 14.36 6.89
N ASN A 240 6.89 14.99 8.06
CA ASN A 240 6.12 16.22 8.23
C ASN A 240 6.77 17.44 7.58
N TYR A 241 8.12 17.54 7.63
CA TYR A 241 8.84 18.72 7.12
C TYR A 241 9.45 18.52 5.74
N PHE A 242 9.79 17.29 5.37
CA PHE A 242 10.49 16.97 4.11
C PHE A 242 9.71 16.02 3.18
N GLY A 243 8.48 15.62 3.51
CA GLY A 243 7.66 14.74 2.67
C GLY A 243 7.39 15.27 1.25
N GLY A 244 7.49 16.58 1.03
CA GLY A 244 7.40 17.20 -0.30
C GLY A 244 8.65 17.05 -1.18
N PHE A 245 9.79 16.64 -0.61
CA PHE A 245 11.06 16.48 -1.34
C PHE A 245 11.28 15.06 -1.88
N PHE A 246 10.48 14.08 -1.46
CA PHE A 246 10.55 12.71 -1.94
C PHE A 246 9.35 12.41 -2.83
N PRO A 247 9.39 12.77 -4.13
CA PRO A 247 8.43 12.24 -5.08
C PRO A 247 8.51 10.71 -5.04
N VAL A 248 7.35 10.06 -5.05
CA VAL A 248 7.21 8.61 -5.13
C VAL A 248 7.72 8.16 -6.50
N SER A 249 9.03 7.97 -6.58
CA SER A 249 9.71 7.26 -7.66
C SER A 249 10.62 6.22 -7.01
N VAL A 250 10.00 5.20 -6.41
CA VAL A 250 10.67 3.93 -6.14
C VAL A 250 10.69 3.16 -7.47
N PHE A 251 11.66 3.52 -8.31
CA PHE A 251 12.29 2.66 -9.30
C PHE A 251 13.60 3.36 -9.65
N LEU A 252 14.73 2.64 -9.51
CA LEU A 252 16.13 3.10 -9.69
C LEU A 252 16.88 3.57 -8.43
N LEU A 253 16.92 2.76 -7.39
CA LEU A 253 18.02 2.82 -6.40
C LEU A 253 18.88 1.54 -6.39
N GLU A 254 19.13 0.97 -7.58
CA GLU A 254 20.07 -0.15 -7.73
C GLU A 254 21.27 0.14 -8.66
N ARG A 255 21.41 1.35 -9.23
CA ARG A 255 22.58 1.70 -10.07
C ARG A 255 23.54 2.73 -9.49
N SER A 256 23.18 3.39 -8.39
CA SER A 256 24.00 4.49 -7.84
C SER A 256 25.20 4.00 -7.00
N PHE A 257 25.17 2.77 -6.49
CA PHE A 257 26.28 2.22 -5.69
C PHE A 257 27.43 1.63 -6.52
N HIS A 258 27.23 1.39 -7.83
CA HIS A 258 28.28 0.86 -8.70
C HIS A 258 29.16 1.97 -9.33
N PHE A 259 28.63 3.18 -9.47
CA PHE A 259 29.39 4.32 -9.99
C PHE A 259 30.34 4.93 -8.95
N LEU A 260 29.95 4.96 -7.66
CA LEU A 260 30.82 5.48 -6.60
C LEU A 260 32.03 4.57 -6.29
N LYS A 261 31.94 3.26 -6.59
CA LYS A 261 33.05 2.31 -6.44
C LYS A 261 34.10 2.40 -7.56
N LEU A 262 33.73 2.87 -8.75
CA LEU A 262 34.67 3.01 -9.87
C LEU A 262 35.48 4.32 -9.77
N SER A 263 34.90 5.38 -9.23
CA SER A 263 35.56 6.68 -9.11
C SER A 263 36.62 6.75 -8.00
N PHE A 264 36.55 5.88 -6.99
CA PHE A 264 37.50 5.89 -5.86
C PHE A 264 38.79 5.08 -6.12
N ASN A 265 38.81 4.21 -7.14
CA ASN A 265 39.99 3.41 -7.50
C ASN A 265 40.90 4.04 -8.58
N LEU A 266 40.58 5.25 -9.04
CA LEU A 266 41.33 5.95 -10.10
C LEU A 266 42.16 7.15 -9.57
N LEU A 267 42.27 7.32 -8.26
CA LEU A 267 42.89 8.50 -7.64
C LEU A 267 43.96 8.22 -6.58
N LEU A 268 44.60 7.05 -6.63
CA LEU A 268 45.83 6.80 -5.85
C LEU A 268 46.93 6.23 -6.76
N PRO A 269 48.06 6.93 -6.94
CA PRO A 269 49.21 6.35 -7.61
C PRO A 269 49.84 5.28 -6.71
N SER A 270 49.96 4.09 -7.29
CA SER A 270 50.74 2.96 -6.83
C SER A 270 52.21 3.32 -6.62
N ASN A 271 52.75 3.08 -5.42
CA ASN A 271 54.17 2.74 -5.26
C ASN A 271 54.47 2.01 -3.93
N VAL A 272 54.69 0.67 -4.05
CA VAL A 272 55.80 -0.16 -3.48
C VAL A 272 55.91 -0.35 -1.93
N PRO A 273 56.43 -1.49 -1.39
CA PRO A 273 56.31 -2.92 -1.73
C PRO A 273 55.83 -3.81 -0.54
N SER A 274 55.58 -5.07 -0.88
CA SER A 274 55.42 -6.22 0.03
C SER A 274 56.67 -6.50 0.88
N THR A 275 56.47 -6.70 2.19
CA THR A 275 57.35 -7.52 3.04
C THR A 275 56.62 -8.02 4.29
N TYR A 276 56.60 -9.36 4.46
CA TYR A 276 56.55 -10.17 5.72
C TYR A 276 55.38 -9.96 6.70
N SER A 277 54.94 -10.89 7.56
CA SER A 277 54.93 -12.35 7.73
C SER A 277 54.20 -12.57 9.07
N TYR A 278 53.43 -13.65 9.20
CA TYR A 278 53.07 -14.37 10.43
C TYR A 278 52.97 -13.60 11.77
N LEU A 279 51.75 -13.49 12.31
CA LEU A 279 51.28 -14.18 13.52
C LEU A 279 49.76 -14.06 13.63
#